data_AF-A0AB73IUN9-F1
#
_entry.id   AF-A0AB73IUN9-F1
#
_cell.length_a   1.000
_cell.length_b   1.000
_cell.length_c   1.000
_cell.angle_alpha   90.00
_cell.angle_beta   90.00
_cell.angle_gamma   90.00
#
_symmetry.space_group_name_H-M   'P 1'
#
loop_
_entity.id
_entity.type
_entity.pdbx_description
1 polymer ?
#
loop_
_entity_poly.entity_id
_entity_poly.type
_entity_poly.pdbx_seq_one_letter_code
_entity_poly.pdbx_strand_id
1 'polypeptide(L)'
;MQNKEIRRHARHRTTGDAMVTKSARLVRSFEPLRLIEQKKELIAIEDIDSIPKGLRGIYVLYRTVDSGKPKTPYRHVVYVGMSTSGIKGRLRAHRKHKRELWDTCSVFVVWPNVREDEIRELGGILRHVYRFDPNAQQLNAQGRYNKLTKTRNFELDEAYRKQAEYLERDAADAA
;
A
#
# COMPACT_ATOMS: atom_id res chain seq x y z
N MET A 1 19.86 45.50 71.68
CA MET A 1 20.91 44.65 72.26
C MET A 1 21.14 43.48 71.32
N GLN A 2 22.37 43.39 70.81
CA GLN A 2 22.87 42.36 69.90
C GLN A 2 23.36 41.13 70.68
N ASN A 3 23.21 39.95 70.10
CA ASN A 3 24.06 38.75 70.27
C ASN A 3 23.76 37.86 69.04
N LYS A 4 24.61 37.71 68.02
CA LYS A 4 25.93 37.03 67.91
C LYS A 4 25.95 35.61 68.50
N GLU A 5 25.96 34.62 67.61
CA GLU A 5 26.86 33.44 67.55
C GLU A 5 26.31 32.42 66.53
N ILE A 6 27.04 31.43 65.97
CA ILE A 6 28.36 31.34 65.34
C ILE A 6 28.36 29.94 64.65
N ARG A 7 28.89 29.89 63.43
CA ARG A 7 29.58 28.76 62.75
C ARG A 7 28.87 27.45 62.33
N ARG A 8 29.02 27.23 61.00
CA ARG A 8 29.54 26.06 60.27
C ARG A 8 28.66 24.81 60.22
N HIS A 9 28.35 24.35 59.00
CA HIS A 9 28.76 23.03 58.50
C HIS A 9 28.72 23.02 56.96
N ALA A 10 29.79 22.50 56.37
CA ALA A 10 29.97 22.27 54.94
C ALA A 10 29.03 21.18 54.42
N ARG A 11 28.72 21.18 53.11
CA ARG A 11 28.75 19.99 52.24
C ARG A 11 28.44 20.30 50.76
N HIS A 12 29.42 19.91 49.93
CA HIS A 12 29.38 19.33 48.59
C HIS A 12 28.58 19.92 47.41
N ARG A 13 29.35 20.18 46.34
CA ARG A 13 28.95 20.10 44.92
C ARG A 13 28.51 18.68 44.56
N THR A 14 27.53 18.58 43.68
CA THR A 14 27.40 17.50 42.67
C THR A 14 26.48 18.07 41.58
N THR A 15 27.02 18.63 40.48
CA THR A 15 27.15 17.96 39.18
C THR A 15 26.09 16.89 38.94
N GLY A 16 24.99 17.31 38.32
CA GLY A 16 24.02 16.46 37.67
C GLY A 16 23.85 16.97 36.24
N ASP A 17 24.88 16.73 35.43
CA ASP A 17 24.83 16.90 33.98
C ASP A 17 23.83 15.86 33.45
N ALA A 18 22.57 16.29 33.34
CA ALA A 18 21.49 15.45 32.86
C ALA A 18 21.73 15.22 31.37
N MET A 19 22.36 14.08 31.08
CA MET A 19 22.43 13.43 29.78
C MET A 19 21.11 13.62 29.03
N VAL A 20 21.12 14.54 28.07
CA VAL A 20 20.15 14.56 26.98
C VAL A 20 20.50 13.37 26.10
N THR A 21 20.07 12.17 26.50
CA THR A 21 19.90 11.06 25.59
C THR A 21 18.76 11.42 24.65
N LYS A 22 19.08 12.22 23.63
CA LYS A 22 18.32 12.26 22.38
C LYS A 22 18.31 10.82 21.87
N SER A 23 17.26 10.08 22.22
CA SER A 23 16.88 8.87 21.52
C SER A 23 16.75 9.25 20.06
N ALA A 24 17.79 8.94 19.28
CA ALA A 24 17.76 8.98 17.84
C ALA A 24 16.68 7.99 17.42
N ARG A 25 15.45 8.49 17.33
CA ARG A 25 14.31 7.78 16.76
C ARG A 25 14.78 7.41 15.37
N LEU A 26 15.01 6.12 15.16
CA LEU A 26 15.34 5.57 13.85
C LEU A 26 14.28 6.07 12.88
N VAL A 27 14.59 7.14 12.13
CA VAL A 27 13.72 7.64 11.08
C VAL A 27 13.77 6.55 10.03
N ARG A 28 12.78 5.66 10.04
CA ARG A 28 12.56 4.75 8.93
C ARG A 28 12.40 5.63 7.69
N SER A 29 13.42 5.64 6.85
CA SER A 29 13.36 6.25 5.53
C SER A 29 12.40 5.41 4.71
N PHE A 30 11.21 5.93 4.44
CA PHE A 30 10.32 5.35 3.46
C PHE A 30 10.67 5.93 2.10
N GLU A 31 10.81 5.07 1.10
CA GLU A 31 10.94 5.52 -0.28
C GLU A 31 9.57 6.03 -0.76
N PRO A 32 9.45 7.32 -1.12
CA PRO A 32 8.17 7.86 -1.55
C PRO A 32 7.82 7.31 -2.94
N LEU A 33 6.60 6.80 -3.09
CA LEU A 33 6.06 6.46 -4.39
C LEU A 33 5.41 7.70 -5.01
N ARG A 34 5.58 7.91 -6.32
CA ARG A 34 4.99 9.07 -7.02
C ARG A 34 3.47 9.04 -7.05
N LEU A 35 2.88 7.84 -7.08
CA LEU A 35 1.44 7.65 -7.26
C LEU A 35 0.71 7.37 -5.95
N ILE A 36 1.33 6.57 -5.08
CA ILE A 36 0.73 6.07 -3.84
C ILE A 36 1.30 6.86 -2.65
N GLU A 37 0.43 7.54 -1.93
CA GLU A 37 0.79 8.26 -0.70
C GLU A 37 0.95 7.28 0.46
N GLN A 38 0.02 6.35 0.59
CA GLN A 38 -0.04 5.41 1.71
C GLN A 38 -0.78 4.13 1.30
N LYS A 39 -0.49 3.05 2.00
CA LYS A 39 -1.20 1.77 1.83
C LYS A 39 -1.54 1.16 3.19
N LYS A 40 -2.61 0.38 3.21
CA LYS A 40 -2.88 -0.56 4.30
C LYS A 40 -3.40 -1.85 3.70
N GLU A 41 -2.73 -2.94 4.02
CA GLU A 41 -2.96 -4.24 3.41
C GLU A 41 -3.57 -5.21 4.41
N LEU A 42 -4.28 -6.20 3.88
CA LEU A 42 -4.82 -7.32 4.63
C LEU A 42 -5.73 -6.93 5.80
N ILE A 43 -6.59 -5.93 5.57
CA ILE A 43 -7.63 -5.48 6.49
C ILE A 43 -8.79 -6.48 6.45
N ALA A 44 -9.16 -7.06 7.60
CA ALA A 44 -10.33 -7.93 7.68
C ALA A 44 -11.62 -7.17 7.31
N ILE A 45 -12.61 -7.89 6.78
CA ILE A 45 -13.91 -7.31 6.39
C ILE A 45 -14.65 -6.66 7.59
N GLU A 46 -14.41 -7.14 8.80
CA GLU A 46 -14.89 -6.58 10.06
C GLU A 46 -14.26 -5.21 10.37
N ASP A 47 -13.00 -5.02 9.97
CA ASP A 47 -12.20 -3.83 10.31
C ASP A 47 -12.30 -2.69 9.29
N ILE A 48 -13.07 -2.84 8.22
CA ILE A 48 -13.19 -1.80 7.18
C ILE A 48 -13.75 -0.47 7.72
N ASP A 49 -14.43 -0.50 8.86
CA ASP A 49 -14.95 0.69 9.52
C ASP A 49 -13.85 1.53 10.20
N SER A 50 -12.64 0.99 10.39
CA SER A 50 -11.46 1.74 10.80
C SER A 50 -10.87 2.62 9.69
N ILE A 51 -11.22 2.35 8.42
CA ILE A 51 -10.69 3.09 7.28
C ILE A 51 -11.24 4.53 7.29
N PRO A 52 -10.39 5.57 7.11
CA PRO A 52 -10.84 6.95 6.98
C PRO A 52 -11.84 7.17 5.83
N LYS A 53 -12.72 8.16 5.98
CA LYS A 53 -13.63 8.58 4.89
C LYS A 53 -12.86 9.39 3.84
N GLY A 54 -13.40 9.49 2.63
CA GLY A 54 -12.87 10.37 1.57
C GLY A 54 -11.59 9.89 0.87
N LEU A 55 -11.00 8.76 1.28
CA LEU A 55 -9.78 8.25 0.64
C LEU A 55 -10.01 7.88 -0.83
N ARG A 56 -9.10 8.34 -1.69
CA ARG A 56 -9.09 8.12 -3.14
C ARG A 56 -8.01 7.12 -3.52
N GLY A 57 -8.23 6.30 -4.53
CA GLY A 57 -7.24 5.35 -5.04
C GLY A 57 -7.81 3.98 -5.39
N ILE A 58 -7.03 2.94 -5.15
CA ILE A 58 -7.33 1.54 -5.50
C ILE A 58 -7.64 0.74 -4.24
N TYR A 59 -8.56 -0.21 -4.35
CA TYR A 59 -8.77 -1.24 -3.35
C TYR A 59 -8.87 -2.61 -3.99
N VAL A 60 -8.42 -3.62 -3.26
CA VAL A 60 -8.40 -5.02 -3.70
C VAL A 60 -9.13 -5.85 -2.66
N LEU A 61 -10.02 -6.74 -3.10
CA LEU A 61 -10.69 -7.71 -2.23
C LEU A 61 -10.07 -9.08 -2.43
N TYR A 62 -9.92 -9.82 -1.33
CA TYR A 62 -9.36 -11.15 -1.31
C TYR A 62 -10.32 -12.15 -0.70
N ARG A 63 -10.21 -13.39 -1.16
CA ARG A 63 -10.80 -14.57 -0.52
C ARG A 63 -9.69 -15.47 -0.02
N THR A 64 -9.72 -15.78 1.26
CA THR A 64 -8.86 -16.77 1.88
C THR A 64 -9.29 -18.17 1.46
N VAL A 65 -8.31 -19.00 1.14
CA VAL A 65 -8.49 -20.39 0.72
C VAL A 65 -7.68 -21.27 1.65
N ASP A 66 -8.30 -22.35 2.11
CA ASP A 66 -7.69 -23.31 3.01
C ASP A 66 -6.56 -24.04 2.29
N SER A 67 -5.33 -23.70 2.62
CA SER A 67 -4.16 -24.49 2.27
C SER A 67 -3.88 -25.42 3.44
N GLY A 68 -3.94 -26.75 3.25
CA GLY A 68 -3.70 -27.78 4.29
C GLY A 68 -2.31 -27.79 4.95
N LYS A 69 -1.59 -26.66 4.97
CA LYS A 69 -0.29 -26.42 5.63
C LYS A 69 -0.34 -25.05 6.33
N PRO A 70 -0.06 -24.89 7.64
CA PRO A 70 -0.12 -23.55 8.25
C PRO A 70 1.22 -22.97 8.72
N LYS A 71 1.50 -21.77 8.18
CA LYS A 71 1.94 -20.57 8.95
C LYS A 71 1.31 -19.28 8.38
N THR A 72 0.94 -19.24 7.09
CA THR A 72 0.28 -18.09 6.45
C THR A 72 -0.82 -18.56 5.50
N PRO A 73 -2.09 -18.11 5.66
CA PRO A 73 -3.18 -18.52 4.78
C PRO A 73 -3.03 -17.96 3.36
N TYR A 74 -3.33 -18.80 2.36
CA TYR A 74 -3.32 -18.45 0.95
C TYR A 74 -4.55 -17.60 0.59
N ARG A 75 -4.41 -16.64 -0.34
CA ARG A 75 -5.46 -15.67 -0.68
C ARG A 75 -5.50 -15.40 -2.18
N HIS A 76 -6.70 -15.52 -2.75
CA HIS A 76 -6.96 -15.11 -4.14
C HIS A 76 -7.48 -13.68 -4.19
N VAL A 77 -7.03 -12.92 -5.19
CA VAL A 77 -7.72 -11.69 -5.58
C VAL A 77 -9.06 -12.07 -6.18
N VAL A 78 -10.14 -11.47 -5.70
CA VAL A 78 -11.50 -11.68 -6.22
C VAL A 78 -12.10 -10.42 -6.84
N TYR A 79 -11.49 -9.26 -6.57
CA TYR A 79 -11.95 -7.99 -7.09
C TYR A 79 -10.85 -6.93 -7.04
N VAL A 80 -10.80 -6.08 -8.05
CA VAL A 80 -9.99 -4.85 -8.05
C VAL A 80 -10.90 -3.68 -8.38
N GLY A 81 -10.97 -2.72 -7.48
CA GLY A 81 -11.78 -1.52 -7.64
C GLY A 81 -11.00 -0.25 -7.44
N MET A 82 -11.61 0.85 -7.88
CA MET A 82 -11.11 2.19 -7.63
C MET A 82 -12.19 3.05 -6.99
N SER A 83 -11.78 4.15 -6.37
CA SER A 83 -12.69 5.19 -5.89
C SER A 83 -12.06 6.56 -6.01
N THR A 84 -12.82 7.53 -6.54
CA THR A 84 -12.45 8.95 -6.61
C THR A 84 -13.12 9.78 -5.52
N SER A 85 -14.10 9.21 -4.80
CA SER A 85 -14.92 9.89 -3.80
C SER A 85 -14.91 9.22 -2.42
N GLY A 86 -14.30 8.05 -2.28
CA GLY A 86 -14.16 7.37 -0.99
C GLY A 86 -14.11 5.85 -1.12
N ILE A 87 -12.99 5.24 -0.75
CA ILE A 87 -12.82 3.77 -0.75
C ILE A 87 -13.75 3.11 0.28
N LYS A 88 -13.85 3.68 1.50
CA LYS A 88 -14.69 3.13 2.58
C LYS A 88 -16.14 2.89 2.16
N GLY A 89 -16.76 3.85 1.45
CA GLY A 89 -18.13 3.73 0.98
C GLY A 89 -18.32 2.55 0.01
N ARG A 90 -17.35 2.36 -0.90
CA ARG A 90 -17.32 1.21 -1.82
C ARG A 90 -17.17 -0.11 -1.09
N LEU A 91 -16.25 -0.19 -0.12
CA LEU A 91 -16.04 -1.40 0.69
C LEU A 91 -17.28 -1.77 1.50
N ARG A 92 -17.97 -0.78 2.11
CA ARG A 92 -19.24 -1.01 2.81
C ARG A 92 -20.32 -1.55 1.88
N ALA A 93 -20.41 -1.05 0.65
CA ALA A 93 -21.34 -1.57 -0.35
C ALA A 93 -21.01 -3.03 -0.72
N HIS A 94 -19.73 -3.36 -0.93
CA HIS A 94 -19.31 -4.75 -1.14
C HIS A 94 -19.59 -5.65 0.07
N ARG A 95 -19.36 -5.17 1.30
CA ARG A 95 -19.69 -5.92 2.52
C ARG A 95 -21.20 -6.17 2.61
N LYS A 96 -22.02 -5.19 2.23
CA LYS A 96 -23.49 -5.31 2.27
C LYS A 96 -24.03 -6.31 1.24
N HIS A 97 -23.49 -6.33 0.03
CA HIS A 97 -24.08 -7.06 -1.10
C HIS A 97 -23.32 -8.33 -1.50
N LYS A 98 -22.07 -8.48 -1.07
CA LYS A 98 -21.12 -9.49 -1.58
C LYS A 98 -20.26 -10.09 -0.46
N ARG A 99 -20.75 -10.09 0.79
CA ARG A 99 -19.98 -10.51 1.99
C ARG A 99 -19.36 -11.90 1.83
N GLU A 100 -20.09 -12.83 1.22
CA GLU A 100 -19.67 -14.24 1.12
C GLU A 100 -18.52 -14.47 0.13
N LEU A 101 -18.20 -13.47 -0.70
CA LEU A 101 -17.25 -13.62 -1.80
C LEU A 101 -15.84 -13.10 -1.44
N TRP A 102 -15.65 -12.48 -0.27
CA TRP A 102 -14.37 -11.95 0.18
C TRP A 102 -14.32 -11.81 1.71
N ASP A 103 -13.14 -11.83 2.30
CA ASP A 103 -12.94 -11.73 3.76
C ASP A 103 -11.89 -10.69 4.16
N THR A 104 -11.05 -10.28 3.22
CA THR A 104 -9.92 -9.40 3.46
C THR A 104 -9.84 -8.36 2.35
N CYS A 105 -9.37 -7.15 2.64
CA CYS A 105 -9.09 -6.14 1.62
C CYS A 105 -7.76 -5.40 1.84
N SER A 106 -7.24 -4.82 0.77
CA SER A 106 -6.12 -3.89 0.81
C SER A 106 -6.52 -2.57 0.16
N VAL A 107 -6.01 -1.46 0.68
CA VAL A 107 -6.25 -0.11 0.17
C VAL A 107 -4.94 0.58 -0.16
N PHE A 108 -4.90 1.22 -1.33
CA PHE A 108 -3.75 1.96 -1.86
C PHE A 108 -4.24 3.36 -2.18
N VAL A 109 -3.89 4.31 -1.31
CA VAL A 109 -4.33 5.69 -1.37
C VAL A 109 -3.38 6.48 -2.26
N VAL A 110 -3.94 7.22 -3.21
CA VAL A 110 -3.15 8.05 -4.11
C VAL A 110 -2.91 9.44 -3.52
N TRP A 111 -1.84 10.11 -3.97
CA TRP A 111 -1.60 11.50 -3.61
C TRP A 111 -2.74 12.43 -4.07
N PRO A 112 -2.98 13.56 -3.38
CA PRO A 112 -4.08 14.47 -3.71
C PRO A 112 -4.04 15.02 -5.15
N ASN A 113 -2.84 15.23 -5.71
CA ASN A 113 -2.61 15.75 -7.05
C ASN A 113 -2.94 14.74 -8.18
N VAL A 114 -3.12 13.45 -7.85
CA VAL A 114 -3.50 12.44 -8.83
C VAL A 114 -4.95 12.68 -9.25
N ARG A 115 -5.16 12.88 -10.55
CA ARG A 115 -6.44 13.21 -11.16
C ARG A 115 -7.36 11.99 -11.19
N GLU A 116 -8.65 12.23 -11.28
CA GLU A 116 -9.62 11.14 -11.28
C GLU A 116 -9.50 10.20 -12.49
N ASP A 117 -9.17 10.74 -13.66
CA ASP A 117 -8.94 9.97 -14.88
C ASP A 117 -7.68 9.10 -14.78
N GLU A 118 -6.63 9.56 -14.11
CA GLU A 118 -5.44 8.73 -13.80
C GLU A 118 -5.81 7.56 -12.88
N ILE A 119 -6.63 7.79 -11.85
CA ILE A 119 -7.14 6.72 -10.97
C ILE A 119 -7.99 5.71 -11.77
N ARG A 120 -8.85 6.20 -12.68
CA ARG A 120 -9.68 5.36 -13.56
C ARG A 120 -8.83 4.52 -14.51
N GLU A 121 -7.78 5.11 -15.07
CA GLU A 121 -6.84 4.43 -15.96
C GLU A 121 -6.09 3.34 -15.22
N LEU A 122 -5.52 3.65 -14.05
CA LEU A 122 -4.85 2.67 -13.19
C LEU A 122 -5.76 1.49 -12.84
N GLY A 123 -6.97 1.76 -12.36
CA GLY A 123 -7.95 0.72 -12.04
C GLY A 123 -8.43 -0.05 -13.29
N GLY A 124 -8.44 0.60 -14.46
CA GLY A 124 -8.71 -0.03 -15.75
C GLY A 124 -7.62 -1.01 -16.16
N ILE A 125 -6.35 -0.61 -16.07
CA ILE A 125 -5.18 -1.45 -16.35
C ILE A 125 -5.19 -2.68 -15.46
N LEU A 126 -5.34 -2.51 -14.14
CA LEU A 126 -5.33 -3.64 -13.21
C LEU A 126 -6.45 -4.64 -13.50
N ARG A 127 -7.69 -4.18 -13.74
CA ARG A 127 -8.78 -5.09 -14.13
C ARG A 127 -8.50 -5.79 -15.45
N HIS A 128 -7.91 -5.09 -16.42
CA HIS A 128 -7.53 -5.66 -17.70
C HIS A 128 -6.46 -6.75 -17.55
N VAL A 129 -5.49 -6.61 -16.64
CA VAL A 129 -4.49 -7.65 -16.33
C VAL A 129 -5.17 -8.91 -15.80
N TYR A 130 -6.11 -8.76 -14.87
CA TYR A 130 -6.83 -9.89 -14.27
C TYR A 130 -7.99 -10.43 -15.12
N ARG A 131 -8.16 -9.98 -16.37
CA ARG A 131 -9.33 -10.32 -17.21
C ARG A 131 -9.53 -11.80 -17.51
N PHE A 132 -8.46 -12.58 -17.40
CA PHE A 132 -8.46 -14.02 -17.66
C PHE A 132 -8.32 -14.86 -16.39
N ASP A 133 -8.18 -14.23 -15.22
CA ASP A 133 -8.14 -14.95 -13.95
C ASP A 133 -9.58 -15.21 -13.47
N PRO A 134 -10.02 -16.49 -13.43
CA PRO A 134 -11.40 -16.84 -13.05
C PRO A 134 -11.73 -16.45 -11.60
N ASN A 135 -10.73 -16.38 -10.71
CA ASN A 135 -10.94 -15.95 -9.33
C ASN A 135 -11.14 -14.44 -9.26
N ALA A 136 -10.26 -13.69 -9.93
CA ALA A 136 -10.31 -12.22 -9.92
C ALA A 136 -11.49 -11.63 -10.71
N GLN A 137 -12.15 -12.42 -11.57
CA GLN A 137 -13.34 -11.99 -12.31
C GLN A 137 -14.66 -12.21 -11.58
N GLN A 138 -14.71 -12.96 -10.49
CA GLN A 138 -15.97 -13.31 -9.80
C GLN A 138 -16.83 -12.09 -9.46
N LEU A 139 -16.20 -10.98 -9.09
CA LEU A 139 -16.89 -9.74 -8.73
C LEU A 139 -16.78 -8.62 -9.76
N ASN A 140 -15.94 -8.77 -10.78
CA ASN A 140 -15.66 -7.76 -11.79
C ASN A 140 -16.62 -7.88 -12.97
N ALA A 141 -17.73 -7.12 -12.95
CA ALA A 141 -18.68 -7.08 -14.08
C ALA A 141 -18.05 -6.56 -15.40
N GLN A 142 -16.95 -5.81 -15.30
CA GLN A 142 -16.21 -5.27 -16.43
C GLN A 142 -14.75 -5.72 -16.35
N GLY A 143 -14.43 -6.85 -17.00
CA GLY A 143 -13.07 -7.39 -17.03
C GLY A 143 -12.14 -6.68 -18.03
N ARG A 144 -12.68 -5.94 -19.01
CA ARG A 144 -11.88 -5.22 -20.02
C ARG A 144 -11.95 -3.72 -19.82
N TYR A 145 -10.80 -3.06 -19.91
CA TYR A 145 -10.73 -1.61 -20.04
C TYR A 145 -10.68 -1.21 -21.52
N ASN A 146 -11.78 -0.65 -22.02
CA ASN A 146 -11.96 -0.36 -23.45
C ASN A 146 -10.97 0.67 -24.02
N LYS A 147 -10.38 1.54 -23.19
CA LYS A 147 -9.34 2.46 -23.69
C LYS A 147 -8.07 1.69 -24.06
N LEU A 148 -7.65 0.72 -23.24
CA LEU A 148 -6.48 -0.12 -23.53
C LEU A 148 -6.66 -0.94 -24.81
N THR A 149 -7.86 -1.46 -25.08
CA THR A 149 -8.09 -2.21 -26.33
C THR A 149 -7.98 -1.36 -27.59
N LYS A 150 -8.01 -0.03 -27.45
CA LYS A 150 -7.85 0.94 -28.53
C LYS A 150 -6.47 1.60 -28.53
N THR A 151 -5.63 1.31 -27.55
CA THR A 151 -4.25 1.77 -27.50
C THR A 151 -3.43 0.95 -28.48
N ARG A 152 -2.41 1.57 -29.08
CA ARG A 152 -1.47 0.90 -29.99
C ARG A 152 -0.85 -0.32 -29.28
N ASN A 153 -1.02 -1.49 -29.87
CA ASN A 153 -0.23 -2.65 -29.48
C ASN A 153 1.19 -2.47 -30.02
N PHE A 154 2.18 -2.73 -29.18
CA PHE A 154 3.56 -2.84 -29.59
C PHE A 154 3.87 -4.32 -29.82
N GLU A 155 4.33 -4.67 -31.02
CA GLU A 155 4.88 -5.99 -31.28
C GLU A 155 6.33 -5.99 -30.81
N LEU A 156 6.65 -6.90 -29.88
CA LEU A 156 8.04 -7.23 -29.59
C LEU A 156 8.55 -8.05 -30.78
N ASP A 157 9.07 -7.37 -31.79
CA ASP A 157 9.69 -8.01 -32.94
C ASP A 157 10.97 -8.77 -32.50
N GLU A 158 11.50 -9.58 -33.42
CA GLU A 158 12.72 -10.35 -33.20
C GLU A 158 13.94 -9.44 -32.94
N ALA A 159 13.91 -8.19 -33.41
CA ALA A 159 14.98 -7.20 -33.18
C ALA A 159 14.99 -6.70 -31.73
N TYR A 160 13.82 -6.50 -31.11
CA TYR A 160 13.71 -6.12 -29.69
C TYR A 160 14.20 -7.24 -28.77
N ARG A 161 13.92 -8.51 -29.12
CA ARG A 161 14.44 -9.68 -28.38
C ARG A 161 15.96 -9.78 -28.50
N LYS A 162 16.50 -9.63 -29.72
CA LYS A 162 17.95 -9.63 -29.95
C LYS A 162 18.63 -8.47 -29.20
N GLN A 163 18.04 -7.27 -29.19
CA GLN A 163 18.61 -6.13 -28.49
C GLN A 163 18.62 -6.31 -26.96
N ALA A 164 17.59 -6.96 -26.39
CA ALA A 164 17.59 -7.34 -24.98
C ALA A 164 18.65 -8.41 -24.67
N GLU A 165 18.80 -9.43 -25.52
CA GLU A 165 19.85 -10.46 -25.39
C GLU A 165 21.27 -9.88 -25.52
N TYR A 166 21.48 -8.88 -26.39
CA TYR A 166 22.75 -8.14 -26.50
C TYR A 166 23.07 -7.36 -25.23
N LEU A 167 22.08 -6.63 -24.67
CA LEU A 167 22.26 -5.87 -23.43
C LEU A 167 22.50 -6.78 -22.21
N GLU A 168 21.89 -7.96 -22.17
CA GLU A 168 22.14 -8.96 -21.12
C GLU A 168 23.53 -9.61 -21.24
N ARG A 169 24.01 -9.86 -22.47
CA ARG A 169 25.38 -10.34 -22.73
C ARG A 169 26.43 -9.29 -22.34
N ASP A 170 26.26 -8.05 -22.77
CA ASP A 170 27.19 -6.97 -22.45
C ASP A 170 27.24 -6.71 -20.93
N ALA A 171 26.11 -6.88 -20.21
CA ALA A 171 26.07 -6.78 -18.76
C ALA A 171 26.72 -7.98 -18.04
N ALA A 172 26.68 -9.18 -18.63
CA ALA A 172 27.33 -10.37 -18.10
C ALA A 172 28.85 -10.37 -18.36
N ASP A 173 29.28 -9.80 -19.47
CA ASP A 173 30.70 -9.67 -19.83
C ASP A 173 31.38 -8.48 -19.10
N ALA A 174 30.60 -7.56 -18.54
CA ALA A 174 31.07 -6.43 -17.73
C ALA A 174 31.12 -6.71 -16.21
N ALA A 175 30.71 -7.91 -15.76
CA ALA A 175 30.70 -8.34 -14.35
C ALA A 175 31.84 -9.33 -14.05
#